data_AF-Q0QVU4-F1
#
_entry.id   AF-Q0QVU4-F1
#
_cell.length_a   1.000
_cell.length_b   1.000
_cell.length_c   1.000
_cell.angle_alpha   90.00
_cell.angle_beta   90.00
_cell.angle_gamma   90.00
#
_symmetry.space_group_name_H-M   'P 1'
#
loop_
_entity.id
_entity.type
_entity.pdbx_description
1 polymer ?
#
loop_
_entity_poly.entity_id
_entity_poly.type
_entity_poly.pdbx_seq_one_letter_code
_entity_poly.pdbx_strand_id
1 'polypeptide(L)'
;MSLKLVIIGIALLGFVASALGEDTQPNSACPPNETLYDFVDPCRKDTCEKAIKNVGFYECGGHKTEHPVCNCVDNMYRNKAGHCVSIDQCRSEING
;
A
#
# COMPACT_ATOMS: atom_id res chain seq x y z
N MET A 1 3.68 -3.14 63.79
CA MET A 1 3.78 -4.51 63.25
C MET A 1 3.07 -4.55 61.91
N SER A 2 3.68 -5.23 60.94
CA SER A 2 3.63 -4.94 59.50
C SER A 2 2.30 -5.22 58.78
N LEU A 3 1.89 -4.27 57.95
CA LEU A 3 0.82 -4.41 56.96
C LEU A 3 1.38 -5.16 55.73
N LYS A 4 0.88 -6.36 55.44
CA LYS A 4 1.23 -7.11 54.22
C LYS A 4 0.39 -6.57 53.05
N LEU A 5 1.03 -5.92 52.07
CA LEU A 5 0.42 -5.61 50.78
C LEU A 5 0.33 -6.88 49.93
N VAL A 6 -0.89 -7.24 49.51
CA VAL A 6 -1.14 -8.24 48.46
C VAL A 6 -1.49 -7.47 47.19
N ILE A 7 -0.60 -7.46 46.22
CA ILE A 7 -0.81 -6.84 44.90
C ILE A 7 -1.53 -7.89 44.03
N ILE A 8 -2.85 -7.71 43.83
CA ILE A 8 -3.64 -8.50 42.89
C ILE A 8 -3.60 -7.77 41.55
N GLY A 9 -2.89 -8.33 40.58
CA GLY A 9 -2.85 -7.84 39.21
C GLY A 9 -4.20 -8.04 38.52
N ILE A 10 -4.88 -6.94 38.20
CA ILE A 10 -6.09 -6.95 37.37
C ILE A 10 -5.66 -6.52 35.98
N ALA A 11 -5.57 -7.50 35.07
CA ALA A 11 -5.39 -7.28 33.65
C ALA A 11 -6.60 -6.51 33.10
N LEU A 12 -6.33 -5.33 32.54
CA LEU A 12 -7.32 -4.49 31.87
C LEU A 12 -7.82 -5.19 30.61
N LEU A 13 -9.03 -5.77 30.68
CA LEU A 13 -9.83 -6.15 29.53
C LEU A 13 -10.42 -4.88 28.91
N GLY A 14 -9.62 -4.17 28.13
CA GLY A 14 -10.10 -3.15 27.20
C GLY A 14 -10.73 -3.83 25.99
N PHE A 15 -12.06 -3.95 25.99
CA PHE A 15 -12.83 -4.32 24.81
C PHE A 15 -12.74 -3.18 23.79
N VAL A 16 -11.81 -3.29 22.85
CA VAL A 16 -11.82 -2.47 21.63
C VAL A 16 -12.70 -3.20 20.64
N ALA A 17 -13.81 -2.58 20.26
CA ALA A 17 -14.71 -3.09 19.24
C ALA A 17 -13.93 -3.32 17.94
N SER A 18 -13.84 -4.57 17.49
CA SER A 18 -13.23 -4.93 16.22
C SER A 18 -14.03 -4.32 15.07
N ALA A 19 -13.58 -3.18 14.56
CA ALA A 19 -13.95 -2.75 13.23
C ALA A 19 -13.37 -3.77 12.23
N LEU A 20 -14.22 -4.20 11.29
CA LEU A 20 -13.85 -5.03 10.15
C LEU A 20 -12.79 -4.31 9.32
N GLY A 21 -11.53 -4.57 9.62
CA GLY A 21 -10.39 -4.28 8.77
C GLY A 21 -9.73 -5.61 8.46
N GLU A 22 -10.10 -6.20 7.32
CA GLU A 22 -9.33 -7.29 6.72
C GLU A 22 -8.03 -6.72 6.15
N ASP A 23 -7.18 -6.18 7.02
CA ASP A 23 -5.81 -5.81 6.70
C ASP A 23 -4.93 -6.97 7.10
N THR A 24 -5.02 -8.06 6.33
CA THR A 24 -3.92 -9.02 6.25
C THR A 24 -2.77 -8.29 5.58
N GLN A 25 -2.03 -7.54 6.38
CA GLN A 25 -0.90 -6.74 5.95
C GLN A 25 0.34 -7.67 5.87
N PRO A 26 0.82 -8.11 4.69
CA PRO A 26 2.09 -8.81 4.59
C PRO A 26 3.20 -7.75 4.42
N ASN A 27 3.34 -6.81 5.37
CA ASN A 27 4.29 -5.72 5.23
C ASN A 27 5.70 -6.16 5.67
N SER A 28 6.45 -6.76 4.74
CA SER A 28 7.92 -6.63 4.74
C SER A 28 8.60 -6.89 3.39
N ALA A 29 7.89 -7.20 2.30
CA ALA A 29 8.52 -7.52 1.01
C ALA A 29 8.66 -6.31 0.07
N CYS A 30 7.76 -5.33 0.18
CA CYS A 30 7.71 -4.19 -0.73
C CYS A 30 7.78 -2.83 -0.02
N PRO A 31 8.25 -1.77 -0.70
CA PRO A 31 8.18 -0.40 -0.20
C PRO A 31 6.74 0.05 0.11
N PRO A 32 6.55 1.19 0.80
CA PRO A 32 5.22 1.76 1.02
C PRO A 32 4.45 1.98 -0.29
N ASN A 33 3.13 1.77 -0.26
CA ASN A 33 2.23 1.85 -1.42
C ASN A 33 2.55 0.87 -2.56
N GLU A 34 3.26 -0.21 -2.26
CA GLU A 34 3.57 -1.28 -3.21
C GLU A 34 3.11 -2.64 -2.69
N THR A 35 2.73 -3.53 -3.59
CA THR A 35 2.47 -4.94 -3.29
C THR A 35 3.11 -5.83 -4.35
N LEU A 36 3.26 -7.11 -4.05
CA LEU A 36 3.75 -8.09 -5.02
C LEU A 36 2.67 -8.34 -6.08
N TYR A 37 3.00 -8.05 -7.34
CA TYR A 37 2.19 -8.40 -8.49
C TYR A 37 2.83 -9.56 -9.25
N ASP A 38 2.06 -10.62 -9.45
CA ASP A 38 2.40 -11.76 -10.32
C ASP A 38 1.87 -11.58 -11.75
N PHE A 39 1.39 -10.38 -12.09
CA PHE A 39 0.77 -10.04 -13.36
C PHE A 39 1.31 -8.73 -13.89
N VAL A 40 1.72 -8.75 -15.16
CA VAL A 40 2.25 -7.58 -15.87
C VAL A 40 1.30 -7.22 -17.00
N ASP A 41 0.67 -6.04 -16.89
CA ASP A 41 -0.05 -5.40 -17.98
C ASP A 41 0.82 -4.27 -18.55
N PRO A 42 1.30 -4.37 -19.81
CA PRO A 42 2.15 -3.35 -20.41
C PRO A 42 1.43 -2.00 -20.61
N CYS A 43 0.09 -1.99 -20.60
CA CYS A 43 -0.72 -0.79 -20.75
C CYS A 43 -1.15 -0.18 -19.43
N ARG A 44 -0.75 -0.79 -18.30
CA ARG A 44 -0.97 -0.23 -16.98
C ARG A 44 -0.36 1.16 -16.91
N LYS A 45 -1.12 2.08 -16.32
CA LYS A 45 -0.65 3.41 -15.92
C LYS A 45 0.10 3.25 -14.60
N ASP A 46 1.32 2.75 -14.68
CA ASP A 46 2.17 2.45 -13.53
C ASP A 46 3.08 3.62 -13.14
N THR A 47 3.21 4.64 -13.99
CA THR A 47 4.01 5.84 -13.74
C THR A 47 3.17 7.11 -13.75
N CYS A 48 3.62 8.14 -13.01
CA CYS A 48 2.99 9.46 -13.02
C CYS A 48 2.88 10.04 -14.43
N GLU A 49 3.90 9.84 -15.27
CA GLU A 49 3.90 10.30 -16.66
C GLU A 49 2.77 9.67 -17.47
N LYS A 50 2.62 8.33 -17.40
CA LYS A 50 1.54 7.62 -18.10
C LYS A 50 0.17 7.98 -17.55
N ALA A 51 0.06 8.15 -16.23
CA ALA A 51 -1.21 8.47 -15.56
C ALA A 51 -1.76 9.83 -15.98
N ILE A 52 -0.89 10.81 -16.19
CA ILE A 52 -1.27 12.18 -16.56
C ILE A 52 -1.48 12.31 -18.07
N LYS A 53 -0.63 11.69 -18.90
CA LYS A 53 -0.73 11.77 -20.36
C LYS A 53 -1.86 10.92 -20.94
N ASN A 54 -2.16 9.78 -20.34
CA ASN A 54 -3.19 8.87 -20.84
C ASN A 54 -4.47 9.02 -20.01
N VAL A 55 -5.45 9.74 -20.54
CA VAL A 55 -6.73 9.96 -19.84
C VAL A 55 -7.62 8.71 -19.86
N GLY A 56 -7.56 7.90 -20.93
CA GLY A 56 -8.36 6.67 -21.07
C GLY A 56 -7.73 5.46 -20.36
N PHE A 57 -8.55 4.59 -19.76
CA PHE A 57 -8.11 3.28 -19.28
C PHE A 57 -8.18 2.29 -20.44
N TYR A 58 -7.05 1.66 -20.77
CA TYR A 58 -7.02 0.58 -21.74
C TYR A 58 -6.10 -0.52 -21.21
N GLU A 59 -6.66 -1.70 -21.00
CA GLU A 59 -5.88 -2.92 -20.74
C GLU A 59 -5.58 -3.55 -22.10
N CYS A 60 -4.33 -3.91 -22.34
CA CYS A 60 -3.95 -4.58 -23.59
C CYS A 60 -3.76 -6.09 -23.43
N GLY A 61 -4.24 -6.66 -22.33
CA GLY A 61 -4.05 -8.05 -21.96
C GLY A 61 -2.66 -8.26 -21.37
N GLY A 62 -2.60 -8.40 -20.05
CA GLY A 62 -1.36 -8.76 -19.36
C GLY A 62 -1.11 -10.26 -19.33
N HIS A 63 0.03 -10.64 -18.77
CA HIS A 63 0.41 -12.03 -18.56
C HIS A 63 0.91 -12.24 -17.13
N LYS A 64 0.77 -13.48 -16.65
CA LYS A 64 1.38 -13.87 -15.38
C LYS A 64 2.90 -13.97 -15.50
N THR A 65 3.61 -13.63 -14.43
CA THR A 65 5.06 -13.74 -14.33
C THR A 65 5.44 -14.85 -13.35
N GLU A 66 6.54 -15.55 -13.63
CA GLU A 66 7.09 -16.56 -12.71
C GLU A 66 7.72 -15.94 -11.46
N HIS A 67 8.10 -14.66 -11.54
CA HIS A 67 8.70 -13.90 -10.46
C HIS A 67 7.88 -12.64 -10.20
N PRO A 68 7.09 -12.60 -9.11
CA PRO A 68 6.36 -11.41 -8.72
C PRO A 68 7.29 -10.25 -8.41
N VAL A 69 6.88 -9.04 -8.78
CA VAL A 69 7.65 -7.81 -8.51
C VAL A 69 6.82 -6.84 -7.68
N CYS A 70 7.48 -6.02 -6.87
CA CYS A 70 6.81 -4.93 -6.17
C CYS A 70 6.36 -3.89 -7.20
N ASN A 71 5.05 -3.63 -7.22
CA ASN A 71 4.46 -2.61 -8.06
C ASN A 71 3.47 -1.78 -7.25
N CYS A 72 3.19 -0.58 -7.73
CA CYS A 72 2.25 0.32 -7.07
C CYS A 72 0.90 -0.37 -6.91
N VAL A 73 0.30 -0.22 -5.72
CA VAL A 73 -1.10 -0.61 -5.50
C VAL A 73 -2.03 0.21 -6.41
N ASP A 74 -3.28 -0.20 -6.50
CA ASP A 74 -4.24 0.45 -7.39
C ASP A 74 -4.41 1.95 -7.07
N ASN A 75 -4.52 2.76 -8.12
CA ASN A 75 -4.58 4.23 -8.08
C ASN A 75 -3.34 4.94 -7.49
N MET A 76 -2.23 4.22 -7.32
CA MET A 76 -0.91 4.78 -7.04
C MET A 76 -0.01 4.66 -8.28
N TYR A 77 0.89 5.62 -8.43
CA TYR A 77 1.72 5.78 -9.62
C TYR A 77 3.16 6.04 -9.23
N ARG A 78 4.10 5.39 -9.91
CA ARG A 78 5.52 5.57 -9.62
C ARG A 78 5.98 6.93 -10.13
N ASN A 79 6.49 7.75 -9.22
CA ASN A 79 7.06 9.06 -9.53
C ASN A 79 8.52 8.96 -9.99
N LYS A 80 9.14 10.11 -10.31
CA LYS A 80 10.54 10.16 -10.77
C LYS A 80 11.55 9.74 -9.70
N ALA A 81 11.20 9.86 -8.41
CA ALA A 81 12.01 9.39 -7.30
C ALA A 81 11.87 7.87 -7.08
N GLY A 82 11.01 7.19 -7.84
CA GLY A 82 10.76 5.77 -7.73
C GLY A 82 9.75 5.39 -6.65
N HIS A 83 9.06 6.36 -6.04
CA HIS A 83 8.03 6.11 -5.02
C HIS A 83 6.63 6.03 -5.63
N CYS A 84 5.78 5.16 -5.10
CA CYS A 84 4.37 5.09 -5.49
C CYS A 84 3.55 6.15 -4.73
N VAL A 85 2.97 7.07 -5.49
CA VAL A 85 2.28 8.27 -4.99
C VAL A 85 0.91 8.43 -5.64
N SER A 86 0.06 9.29 -5.06
CA SER A 86 -1.26 9.58 -5.63
C SER A 86 -1.17 10.42 -6.91
N ILE A 87 -2.24 10.43 -7.72
CA ILE A 87 -2.31 11.26 -8.92
C ILE A 87 -2.19 12.75 -8.61
N ASP A 88 -2.70 13.21 -7.46
CA ASP A 88 -2.58 14.60 -7.04
C ASP A 88 -1.13 14.96 -6.73
N GLN A 89 -0.39 14.07 -6.08
CA GLN A 89 1.05 14.25 -5.87
C GLN A 89 1.81 14.24 -7.19
N CYS A 90 1.48 13.35 -8.13
CA CYS A 90 2.07 13.37 -9.48
C CYS A 90 1.85 14.73 -10.17
N ARG A 91 0.66 15.33 -10.04
CA ARG A 91 0.36 16.64 -10.62
C ARG A 91 1.12 17.78 -9.95
N SER A 92 1.30 17.71 -8.63
CA SER A 92 2.12 18.69 -7.90
C SER A 92 3.58 18.68 -8.37
N GLU A 93 4.14 17.50 -8.66
CA GLU A 93 5.53 17.37 -9.14
C GLU A 93 5.77 17.88 -10.58
N ILE A 94 4.73 18.05 -11.38
CA ILE A 94 4.85 18.63 -12.74
C ILE A 94 4.78 20.16 -12.71
N ASN A 95 4.05 20.71 -11.74
CA ASN A 95 3.80 22.15 -11.64
C ASN A 95 4.75 22.88 -10.68
N GLY A 96 5.60 22.15 -9.95
CA GLY A 96 6.69 22.68 -9.12
C GLY A 96 8.04 22.53 -9.81
#